data_AF-A0A0M4RAP1-F1
#
_entry.id   AF-A0A0M4RAP1-F1
#
_cell.length_a   1.000
_cell.length_b   1.000
_cell.length_c   1.000
_cell.angle_alpha   90.00
_cell.angle_beta   90.00
_cell.angle_gamma   90.00
#
_symmetry.space_group_name_H-M   'P 1'
#
loop_
_entity.id
_entity.type
_entity.pdbx_description
1 polymer ?
#
loop_
_entity_poly.entity_id
_entity_poly.type
_entity_poly.pdbx_seq_one_letter_code
_entity_poly.pdbx_strand_id
1 'polypeptide(L)'
;MQAVGSMYLMTLMDPLFLNLLAAAERGEKCPPLVVVTGTWVIQGALVGTTAFLEASQMHVYDKLIRLWGSAERKNPMSPEDAAQIAGQRLAPLGIPGGAGSPSLSLIEVTLTGVKTLSVPAMRVPLAAIDAWWVTDHALEKQQPVAERGSEARGGGGVSVGVAFDF
;
A
#
# COMPACT_ATOMS: atom_id res chain seq x y z
N MET A 1 -30.07 -11.17 -16.62
CA MET A 1 -28.97 -12.12 -16.91
C MET A 1 -27.67 -11.43 -16.51
N GLN A 2 -27.09 -11.74 -15.34
CA GLN A 2 -25.69 -11.44 -14.93
C GLN A 2 -25.60 -11.52 -13.39
N ALA A 3 -25.21 -12.69 -12.87
CA ALA A 3 -24.68 -12.86 -11.49
C ALA A 3 -24.05 -14.25 -11.26
N VAL A 4 -23.62 -14.97 -12.31
CA VAL A 4 -23.09 -16.35 -12.16
C VAL A 4 -21.56 -16.40 -12.27
N GLY A 5 -20.91 -15.31 -12.70
CA GLY A 5 -19.44 -15.28 -12.86
C GLY A 5 -18.63 -15.06 -11.58
N SER A 6 -19.22 -14.52 -10.51
CA SER A 6 -18.45 -14.09 -9.33
C SER A 6 -18.16 -15.19 -8.33
N MET A 7 -18.89 -16.33 -8.35
CA MET A 7 -18.66 -17.44 -7.41
C MET A 7 -17.50 -18.37 -7.82
N TYR A 8 -17.07 -18.34 -9.09
CA TYR A 8 -16.02 -19.23 -9.59
C TYR A 8 -14.58 -18.70 -9.37
N LEU A 9 -14.41 -17.43 -9.01
CA LEU A 9 -13.08 -16.85 -8.78
C LEU A 9 -12.54 -17.14 -7.37
N MET A 10 -13.40 -17.23 -6.36
CA MET A 10 -12.96 -17.58 -5.00
C MET A 10 -12.47 -19.03 -4.86
N THR A 11 -12.84 -19.91 -5.79
CA THR A 11 -12.51 -21.35 -5.74
C THR A 11 -11.10 -21.68 -6.29
N LEU A 12 -10.35 -20.69 -6.78
CA LEU A 12 -9.02 -20.88 -7.36
C LEU A 12 -7.89 -20.16 -6.60
N MET A 13 -8.20 -19.47 -5.48
CA MET A 13 -7.17 -18.83 -4.68
C MET A 13 -6.40 -19.84 -3.84
N ASP A 14 -5.08 -19.66 -3.77
CA ASP A 14 -4.18 -20.46 -2.94
C ASP A 14 -4.61 -20.41 -1.46
N PRO A 15 -4.88 -21.56 -0.80
CA PRO A 15 -5.22 -21.62 0.62
C PRO A 15 -4.17 -20.97 1.53
N LEU A 16 -2.88 -21.04 1.19
CA LEU A 16 -1.82 -20.39 1.96
C LEU A 16 -1.95 -18.88 1.91
N PHE A 17 -2.35 -18.33 0.77
CA PHE A 17 -2.58 -16.91 0.62
C PHE A 17 -3.77 -16.45 1.47
N LEU A 18 -4.88 -17.20 1.44
CA LEU A 18 -6.06 -16.90 2.25
C LEU A 18 -5.76 -16.96 3.75
N ASN A 19 -4.96 -17.94 4.19
CA ASN A 19 -4.50 -18.03 5.58
C ASN A 19 -3.68 -16.80 6.00
N LEU A 20 -2.83 -16.31 5.09
CA LEU A 20 -2.03 -15.12 5.33
C LEU A 20 -2.92 -13.86 5.45
N LEU A 21 -3.92 -13.70 4.59
CA LEU A 21 -4.90 -12.61 4.69
C LEU A 21 -5.66 -12.66 6.02
N ALA A 22 -6.09 -13.86 6.44
CA ALA A 22 -6.79 -14.04 7.70
C ALA A 22 -5.89 -13.71 8.91
N ALA A 23 -4.60 -14.05 8.85
CA ALA A 23 -3.62 -13.69 9.88
C ALA A 23 -3.45 -12.16 9.97
N ALA A 24 -3.35 -11.49 8.83
CA ALA A 24 -3.26 -10.04 8.77
C ALA A 24 -4.48 -9.34 9.38
N GLU A 25 -5.69 -9.82 9.08
CA GLU A 25 -6.94 -9.29 9.66
C GLU A 25 -7.05 -9.52 11.17
N ARG A 26 -6.39 -10.54 11.71
CA ARG A 26 -6.25 -10.73 13.18
C ARG A 26 -5.18 -9.83 13.81
N GLY A 27 -4.47 -9.02 13.01
CA GLY A 27 -3.38 -8.16 13.47
C GLY A 27 -2.05 -8.89 13.69
N GLU A 28 -1.90 -10.10 13.15
CA GLU A 28 -0.64 -10.84 13.22
C GLU A 28 0.40 -10.20 12.28
N LYS A 29 1.68 -10.26 12.69
CA LYS A 29 2.79 -9.78 11.85
C LYS A 29 2.94 -10.70 10.65
N CYS A 30 2.64 -10.18 9.47
CA CYS A 30 2.83 -10.86 8.19
C CYS A 30 4.16 -10.43 7.56
N PRO A 31 4.85 -11.32 6.83
CA PRO A 31 6.01 -10.92 6.05
C PRO A 31 5.59 -9.99 4.89
N PRO A 32 6.53 -9.18 4.36
CA PRO A 32 6.29 -8.40 3.15
C PRO A 32 5.83 -9.28 1.99
N LEU A 33 4.87 -8.74 1.24
CA LEU A 33 4.25 -9.43 0.13
C LEU A 33 4.58 -8.72 -1.17
N VAL A 34 4.82 -9.51 -2.21
CA VAL A 34 4.82 -9.04 -3.59
C VAL A 34 3.63 -9.65 -4.31
N VAL A 35 2.87 -8.82 -5.01
CA VAL A 35 1.75 -9.23 -5.85
C VAL A 35 1.87 -8.66 -7.25
N VAL A 36 1.46 -9.44 -8.24
CA VAL A 36 1.42 -9.03 -9.64
C VAL A 36 -0.04 -8.81 -10.03
N THR A 37 -0.32 -7.65 -10.63
CA THR A 37 -1.65 -7.29 -11.12
C THR A 37 -1.54 -6.63 -12.49
N GLY A 38 -1.90 -7.34 -13.55
CA GLY A 38 -1.73 -6.90 -14.94
C GLY A 38 -0.28 -6.51 -15.23
N THR A 39 -0.05 -5.20 -15.43
CA THR A 39 1.28 -4.65 -15.76
C THR A 39 2.07 -4.13 -14.56
N TRP A 40 1.59 -4.37 -13.33
CA TRP A 40 2.19 -3.84 -12.10
C TRP A 40 2.69 -4.95 -11.20
N VAL A 41 3.88 -4.74 -10.65
CA VAL A 41 4.43 -5.47 -9.50
C VAL A 41 4.29 -4.57 -8.28
N ILE A 42 3.57 -5.03 -7.28
CA ILE A 42 3.24 -4.27 -6.07
C ILE A 42 3.91 -4.98 -4.90
N GLN A 43 4.80 -4.28 -4.21
CA GLN A 43 5.45 -4.75 -2.99
C GLN A 43 4.97 -3.92 -1.80
N GLY A 44 4.66 -4.55 -0.67
CA GLY A 44 4.29 -3.83 0.55
C GLY A 44 4.17 -4.73 1.76
N ALA A 45 3.97 -4.10 2.93
CA ALA A 45 3.67 -4.83 4.16
C ALA A 45 2.18 -5.16 4.21
N LEU A 46 1.86 -6.45 4.35
CA LEU A 46 0.50 -6.91 4.50
C LEU A 46 -0.05 -6.59 5.90
N VAL A 47 -1.19 -5.94 5.94
CA VAL A 47 -1.88 -5.55 7.17
C VAL A 47 -3.39 -5.83 7.09
N GLY A 48 -4.05 -5.89 8.24
CA GLY A 48 -5.50 -5.94 8.31
C GLY A 48 -6.17 -4.62 7.92
N THR A 49 -7.48 -4.68 7.69
CA THR A 49 -8.28 -3.53 7.22
C THR A 49 -8.23 -2.34 8.17
N THR A 50 -8.24 -2.59 9.49
CA THR A 50 -8.15 -1.53 10.51
C THR A 50 -6.83 -0.77 10.42
N ALA A 51 -5.70 -1.49 10.40
CA ALA A 51 -4.37 -0.88 10.30
C ALA A 51 -4.16 -0.14 8.97
N PHE A 52 -4.75 -0.63 7.88
CA PHE A 52 -4.75 0.06 6.59
C PHE A 52 -5.47 1.43 6.65
N LEU A 53 -6.64 1.49 7.30
CA LEU A 53 -7.40 2.73 7.43
C LEU A 53 -6.68 3.73 8.33
N GLU A 54 -6.11 3.26 9.44
CA GLU A 54 -5.29 4.09 10.34
C GLU A 54 -4.09 4.69 9.60
N ALA A 55 -3.33 3.87 8.87
CA ALA A 55 -2.18 4.33 8.08
C ALA A 55 -2.61 5.34 6.99
N SER A 56 -3.73 5.08 6.33
CA SER A 56 -4.30 5.99 5.33
C SER A 56 -4.69 7.33 5.96
N GLN A 57 -5.34 7.31 7.13
CA GLN A 57 -5.77 8.50 7.85
C GLN A 57 -4.58 9.34 8.31
N MET A 58 -3.55 8.70 8.88
CA MET A 58 -2.31 9.37 9.26
C MET A 58 -1.65 10.05 8.08
N HIS A 59 -1.56 9.38 6.93
CA HIS A 59 -0.93 9.99 5.75
C HIS A 59 -1.72 11.19 5.22
N VAL A 60 -3.06 11.09 5.18
CA VAL A 60 -3.91 12.22 4.78
C VAL A 60 -3.76 13.37 5.77
N TYR A 61 -3.79 13.09 7.07
CA TYR A 61 -3.58 14.06 8.13
C TYR A 61 -2.23 14.78 7.97
N ASP A 62 -1.13 14.04 7.83
CA ASP A 62 0.21 14.63 7.67
C ASP A 62 0.31 15.51 6.43
N LYS A 63 -0.31 15.08 5.33
CA LYS A 63 -0.37 15.87 4.10
C LYS A 63 -1.15 17.18 4.31
N LEU A 64 -2.27 17.13 5.02
CA LEU A 64 -3.08 18.31 5.33
C LEU A 64 -2.31 19.29 6.22
N ILE A 65 -1.66 18.80 7.27
CA ILE A 65 -0.83 19.61 8.16
C ILE A 65 0.33 20.25 7.40
N ARG A 66 1.01 19.53 6.50
CA ARG A 66 2.12 20.11 5.69
C ARG A 66 1.64 21.18 4.72
N LEU A 67 0.51 20.95 4.04
CA LEU A 67 -0.06 21.89 3.08
C LEU A 67 -0.62 23.16 3.74
N TRP A 68 -1.07 23.06 5.00
CA TRP A 68 -1.61 24.20 5.75
C TRP A 68 -0.61 24.87 6.70
N GLY A 69 0.42 24.13 7.13
CA GLY A 69 1.52 24.64 7.94
C GLY A 69 2.59 25.36 7.11
N SER A 70 2.57 25.30 5.78
CA SER A 70 3.43 26.11 4.93
C SER A 70 3.00 27.59 4.99
N ALA A 71 3.59 28.31 5.95
CA ALA A 71 3.79 29.75 6.23
C ALA A 71 2.96 30.88 5.57
N GLU A 72 2.17 30.67 4.52
CA GLU A 72 1.50 31.73 3.76
C GLU A 72 0.02 31.94 4.12
N ARG A 73 -0.56 31.14 5.02
CA ARG A 73 -2.00 31.24 5.34
C ARG A 73 -2.25 31.94 6.66
N LYS A 74 -3.10 32.98 6.61
CA LYS A 74 -3.54 33.79 7.76
C LYS A 74 -4.29 33.01 8.86
N ASN A 75 -4.73 31.78 8.58
CA ASN A 75 -5.38 30.91 9.56
C ASN A 75 -4.81 29.49 9.42
N PRO A 76 -3.87 29.08 10.30
CA PRO A 76 -3.42 27.69 10.33
C PRO A 76 -4.58 26.80 10.76
N MET A 77 -4.72 25.64 10.10
CA MET A 77 -5.74 24.66 10.47
C MET A 77 -5.41 24.02 11.82
N SER A 78 -6.43 23.81 12.66
CA SER A 78 -6.23 23.09 13.92
C SER A 78 -5.99 21.58 13.66
N PRO A 79 -5.23 20.89 14.53
CA PRO A 79 -5.08 19.43 14.45
C PRO A 79 -6.41 18.66 14.45
N GLU A 80 -7.41 19.16 15.19
CA GLU A 80 -8.73 18.57 15.27
C GLU A 80 -9.47 18.66 13.93
N ASP A 81 -9.44 19.83 13.28
CA ASP A 81 -10.01 20.02 11.94
C ASP A 81 -9.32 19.13 10.91
N ALA A 82 -7.99 19.01 10.97
CA ALA A 82 -7.24 18.16 10.04
C ALA A 82 -7.60 16.67 10.20
N ALA A 83 -7.77 16.21 11.44
CA ALA A 83 -8.22 14.85 11.74
C ALA A 83 -9.66 14.60 11.26
N GLN A 84 -10.56 15.57 11.47
CA GLN A 84 -11.94 15.50 11.00
C GLN A 84 -12.01 15.43 9.46
N ILE A 85 -11.27 16.28 8.76
CA ILE A 85 -11.22 16.31 7.30
C ILE A 85 -10.59 15.02 6.76
N ALA A 86 -9.55 14.49 7.40
CA ALA A 86 -8.96 13.19 7.04
C ALA A 86 -10.01 12.07 7.14
N GLY A 87 -10.77 12.04 8.23
CA GLY A 87 -11.89 11.08 8.41
C GLY A 87 -12.96 11.24 7.33
N GLN A 88 -13.39 12.46 7.02
CA GLN A 88 -14.37 12.74 5.97
C GLN A 88 -13.90 12.30 4.58
N ARG A 89 -12.61 12.48 4.26
CA ARG A 89 -12.04 12.06 2.97
C ARG A 89 -11.97 10.55 2.81
N LEU A 90 -11.84 9.81 3.91
CA LEU A 90 -11.77 8.35 3.90
C LEU A 90 -13.14 7.69 4.09
N ALA A 91 -14.16 8.43 4.54
CA ALA A 91 -15.52 7.91 4.71
C ALA A 91 -16.09 7.15 3.49
N PRO A 92 -15.82 7.55 2.22
CA PRO A 92 -16.26 6.79 1.04
C PRO A 92 -15.65 5.39 0.90
N LEU A 93 -14.54 5.08 1.60
CA LEU A 93 -13.95 3.74 1.60
C LEU A 93 -14.80 2.72 2.37
N GLY A 94 -15.81 3.19 3.12
CA GLY A 94 -16.73 2.36 3.88
C GLY A 94 -16.19 1.92 5.23
N ILE A 95 -16.98 1.10 5.92
CA ILE A 95 -16.67 0.57 7.26
C ILE A 95 -15.82 -0.71 7.11
N PRO A 96 -14.80 -0.93 7.96
CA PRO A 96 -14.13 -2.23 8.08
C PRO A 96 -15.14 -3.38 8.17
N GLY A 97 -14.99 -4.42 7.35
CA GLY A 97 -15.89 -5.58 7.35
C GLY A 97 -17.26 -5.38 6.66
N GLY A 98 -17.47 -4.27 5.95
CA GLY A 98 -18.64 -4.10 5.08
C GLY A 98 -18.66 -5.11 3.91
N ALA A 99 -19.81 -5.25 3.24
CA ALA A 99 -20.05 -6.17 2.11
C ALA A 99 -19.31 -5.77 0.80
N GLY A 100 -18.06 -5.35 0.91
CA GLY A 100 -17.19 -5.06 -0.22
C GLY A 100 -16.59 -6.32 -0.84
N SER A 101 -16.11 -6.18 -2.07
CA SER A 101 -15.30 -7.22 -2.72
C SER A 101 -14.07 -7.54 -1.86
N PRO A 102 -13.69 -8.82 -1.70
CA PRO A 102 -12.49 -9.19 -0.96
C PRO A 102 -11.26 -8.52 -1.57
N SER A 103 -10.39 -8.01 -0.72
CA SER A 103 -9.17 -7.30 -1.15
C SER A 103 -8.04 -7.49 -0.15
N LEU A 104 -6.83 -7.47 -0.66
CA LEU A 104 -5.58 -7.34 0.07
C LEU A 104 -5.37 -5.89 0.50
N SER A 105 -4.93 -5.66 1.74
CA SER A 105 -4.56 -4.34 2.24
C SER A 105 -3.05 -4.29 2.49
N LEU A 106 -2.37 -3.37 1.82
CA LEU A 106 -0.92 -3.18 1.92
C LEU A 106 -0.60 -1.76 2.41
N ILE A 107 0.47 -1.62 3.17
CA ILE A 107 1.08 -0.34 3.55
C ILE A 107 2.54 -0.27 3.12
N GLU A 108 3.10 0.95 3.13
CA GLU A 108 4.47 1.23 2.67
C GLU A 108 4.71 0.64 1.27
N VAL A 109 3.80 0.93 0.34
CA VAL A 109 3.69 0.22 -0.93
C VAL A 109 4.62 0.83 -1.97
N THR A 110 5.32 -0.04 -2.68
CA THR A 110 6.06 0.31 -3.90
C THR A 110 5.40 -0.38 -5.09
N LEU A 111 4.96 0.40 -6.07
CA LEU A 111 4.46 -0.09 -7.34
C LEU A 111 5.55 0.06 -8.40
N THR A 112 5.85 -1.03 -9.09
CA THR A 112 6.81 -1.07 -10.19
C THR A 112 6.10 -1.50 -11.46
N GLY A 113 6.16 -0.65 -12.48
CA GLY A 113 5.69 -0.91 -13.83
C GLY A 113 6.58 -0.14 -14.81
N VAL A 114 5.99 0.71 -15.64
CA VAL A 114 6.76 1.68 -16.47
C VAL A 114 7.50 2.71 -15.61
N LYS A 115 6.98 3.00 -14.41
CA LYS A 115 7.60 3.88 -13.41
C LYS A 115 7.45 3.26 -12.03
N THR A 116 8.38 3.60 -11.14
CA THR A 116 8.29 3.24 -9.72
C THR A 116 7.56 4.33 -8.95
N LEU A 117 6.51 3.97 -8.23
CA LEU A 117 5.74 4.87 -7.37
C LEU A 117 5.75 4.33 -5.94
N SER A 118 5.97 5.22 -4.97
CA SER A 118 5.76 4.90 -3.56
C SER A 118 4.43 5.49 -3.11
N VAL A 119 3.56 4.65 -2.57
CA VAL A 119 2.27 5.05 -2.00
C VAL A 119 2.15 4.53 -0.56
N PRO A 120 1.54 5.31 0.35
CA PRO A 120 1.51 4.98 1.78
C PRO A 120 0.70 3.72 2.08
N ALA A 121 -0.39 3.52 1.36
CA ALA A 121 -1.33 2.43 1.56
C ALA A 121 -2.06 2.12 0.25
N MET A 122 -2.32 0.85 -0.03
CA MET A 122 -3.05 0.40 -1.21
C MET A 122 -3.97 -0.78 -0.89
N ARG A 123 -5.19 -0.76 -1.43
CA ARG A 123 -6.06 -1.94 -1.48
C ARG A 123 -6.04 -2.55 -2.87
N VAL A 124 -5.79 -3.85 -2.94
CA VAL A 124 -5.75 -4.63 -4.18
C VAL A 124 -6.90 -5.64 -4.16
N PRO A 125 -7.89 -5.55 -5.06
CA PRO A 125 -8.94 -6.56 -5.15
C PRO A 125 -8.33 -7.95 -5.38
N LEU A 126 -8.79 -8.97 -4.65
CA LEU A 126 -8.19 -10.31 -4.78
C LEU A 126 -8.36 -10.88 -6.19
N ALA A 127 -9.48 -10.53 -6.85
CA ALA A 127 -9.75 -10.93 -8.23
C ALA A 127 -8.80 -10.31 -9.27
N ALA A 128 -7.97 -9.33 -8.89
CA ALA A 128 -7.00 -8.68 -9.77
C ALA A 128 -5.57 -9.21 -9.59
N ILE A 129 -5.35 -10.17 -8.70
CA ILE A 129 -4.03 -10.73 -8.39
C ILE A 129 -3.75 -11.92 -9.32
N ASP A 130 -2.75 -11.78 -10.18
CA ASP A 130 -2.32 -12.82 -11.11
C ASP A 130 -1.33 -13.79 -10.45
N ALA A 131 -0.43 -13.25 -9.61
CA ALA A 131 0.57 -14.01 -8.88
C ALA A 131 0.96 -13.31 -7.57
N TRP A 132 1.48 -14.07 -6.61
CA TRP A 132 1.95 -13.54 -5.34
C TRP A 132 3.11 -14.37 -4.78
N TRP A 133 3.97 -13.74 -3.99
CA TRP A 133 5.00 -14.42 -3.19
C TRP A 133 5.41 -13.57 -1.99
N VAL A 134 6.06 -14.21 -1.03
CA VAL A 134 6.65 -13.55 0.13
C VAL A 134 8.10 -13.15 -0.18
N THR A 135 8.53 -12.01 0.36
CA THR A 135 9.93 -11.57 0.27
C THR A 135 10.46 -11.16 1.65
N ASP A 136 11.75 -11.39 1.85
CA ASP A 136 12.52 -10.95 3.02
C ASP A 136 13.16 -9.58 2.83
N HIS A 137 13.11 -9.02 1.61
CA HIS A 137 13.51 -7.64 1.36
C HIS A 137 12.55 -6.70 2.07
N ALA A 138 12.95 -6.26 3.27
CA ALA A 138 12.43 -5.05 3.86
C ALA A 138 12.60 -3.94 2.82
N LEU A 139 11.53 -3.22 2.52
CA LEU A 139 11.60 -1.96 1.79
C LEU A 139 12.45 -1.01 2.64
N GLU A 140 13.77 -1.06 2.43
CA GLU A 140 14.70 -0.11 3.01
C GLU A 140 14.21 1.24 2.52
N LYS A 141 13.56 2.00 3.41
CA LYS A 141 12.99 3.31 3.10
C LYS A 141 14.07 4.06 2.35
N GLN A 142 13.88 4.27 1.05
CA GLN A 142 14.78 5.07 0.24
C GLN A 142 14.79 6.44 0.91
N GLN A 143 15.78 6.68 1.77
CA GLN A 143 16.01 7.99 2.33
C GLN A 143 16.18 8.89 1.11
N PRO A 144 15.44 10.01 1.05
CA PRO A 144 15.71 10.99 0.01
C PRO A 144 17.20 11.29 0.11
N VAL A 145 17.92 11.10 -0.99
CA VAL A 145 19.32 11.48 -1.14
C VAL A 145 19.34 12.99 -0.95
N ALA A 146 19.43 13.41 0.31
CA ALA A 146 19.85 14.73 0.67
C ALA A 146 21.22 14.86 0.01
N GLU A 147 21.34 15.86 -0.86
CA GLU A 147 22.55 16.25 -1.56
C GLU A 147 23.73 16.36 -0.57
N ARG A 148 24.36 15.22 -0.28
CA ARG A 148 25.68 15.18 0.33
C ARG A 148 26.63 15.35 -0.83
N GLY A 149 27.04 16.60 -1.01
CA GLY A 149 28.21 16.92 -1.80
C GLY A 149 29.33 15.93 -1.48
N SER A 150 29.96 15.46 -2.55
CA SER A 150 31.35 15.05 -2.59
C SER A 150 31.87 14.30 -1.35
N GLU A 151 31.78 12.97 -1.37
CA GLU A 151 32.97 12.15 -1.17
C GLU A 151 32.69 10.69 -1.54
N ALA A 152 33.43 10.23 -2.55
CA ALA A 152 33.41 8.87 -3.02
C ALA A 152 33.85 7.90 -1.92
N ARG A 153 33.04 6.86 -1.68
CA ARG A 153 33.51 5.53 -1.25
C ARG A 153 32.43 4.50 -1.56
N GLY A 154 32.82 3.50 -2.36
CA GLY A 154 31.94 2.52 -2.97
C GLY A 154 31.24 1.61 -1.97
N GLY A 155 30.00 1.29 -2.31
CA GLY A 155 29.26 0.13 -1.82
C GLY A 155 28.39 -0.33 -2.97
N GLY A 156 28.74 -1.46 -3.57
CA GLY A 156 28.05 -2.02 -4.73
C GLY A 156 26.65 -2.48 -4.35
N GLY A 157 25.63 -1.74 -4.77
CA GLY A 157 24.25 -2.22 -4.81
C GLY A 157 24.07 -3.06 -6.06
N VAL A 158 23.81 -4.37 -5.89
CA VAL A 158 23.37 -5.23 -6.99
C VAL A 158 21.92 -4.90 -7.27
N SER A 159 21.64 -4.32 -8.43
CA SER A 159 20.29 -4.22 -8.97
C SER A 159 20.05 -5.44 -9.86
N VAL A 160 19.03 -6.25 -9.52
CA VAL A 160 18.55 -7.31 -10.41
C VAL A 160 17.49 -6.67 -11.31
N GLY A 161 17.92 -6.20 -12.48
CA GLY A 161 17.01 -5.82 -13.55
C GLY A 161 16.51 -7.07 -14.26
N VAL A 162 15.23 -7.40 -14.11
CA VAL A 162 14.58 -8.37 -15.00
C VAL A 162 14.19 -7.60 -16.26
N ALA A 163 14.90 -7.85 -17.36
CA ALA A 163 14.52 -7.36 -18.68
C ALA A 163 13.43 -8.29 -19.25
N PHE A 164 12.30 -7.70 -19.66
CA PHE A 164 11.34 -8.37 -20.52
C PHE A 164 11.56 -7.81 -21.93
N ASP A 165 12.07 -8.66 -22.82
CA ASP A 165 12.04 -8.39 -24.26
C ASP A 165 10.60 -8.66 -24.75
N PHE A 166 9.97 -7.63 -25.34
CA PHE A 166 8.74 -7.75 -26.13
C PHE A 166 9.08 -7.64 -27.62
#